data_AF-A0A135L756-F1
#
_entry.id   AF-A0A135L756-F1
#
_cell.length_a   1.000
_cell.length_b   1.000
_cell.length_c   1.000
_cell.angle_alpha   90.00
_cell.angle_beta   90.00
_cell.angle_gamma   90.00
#
_symmetry.space_group_name_H-M   'P 1'
#
loop_
_entity.id
_entity.type
_entity.pdbx_description
1 polymer ?
#
loop_
_entity_poly.entity_id
_entity_poly.type
_entity_poly.pdbx_seq_one_letter_code
_entity_poly.pdbx_strand_id
1 'polypeptide(L)'
;MGKSYFLGGGKTGMARRLSWDEPSLTLTCSPAQKQTERCHPVETRPFTVREYARIQSFPDDWQFEGSLGQQYKQIGNAVPVQLAKHVGLALVNMLNQIEIQNNMIYPVKYKEHQSFKPTNEQIEKKAAQLELILV
;
A
#
# COMPACT_ATOMS: atom_id res chain seq x y z
N MET A 1 -17.80 -18.67 -19.22
CA MET A 1 -17.17 -17.34 -19.36
C MET A 1 -17.56 -16.76 -20.71
N GLY A 2 -17.88 -15.47 -20.80
CA GLY A 2 -18.43 -14.83 -22.01
C GLY A 2 -17.38 -14.36 -23.02
N LYS A 3 -17.83 -13.74 -24.12
CA LYS A 3 -16.97 -13.22 -25.22
C LYS A 3 -15.93 -12.18 -24.76
N SER A 4 -16.14 -11.54 -23.62
CA SER A 4 -15.22 -10.56 -23.03
C SER A 4 -13.94 -11.15 -22.47
N TYR A 5 -13.89 -12.47 -22.26
CA TYR A 5 -12.71 -13.16 -21.72
C TYR A 5 -11.46 -13.05 -22.61
N PHE A 6 -11.66 -12.93 -23.92
CA PHE A 6 -10.58 -12.85 -24.92
C PHE A 6 -10.24 -11.42 -25.33
N LEU A 7 -10.85 -10.39 -24.73
CA LEU A 7 -10.62 -8.99 -25.12
C LEU A 7 -9.41 -8.38 -24.40
N GLY A 8 -8.48 -7.82 -25.18
CA GLY A 8 -7.47 -6.85 -24.73
C GLY A 8 -8.02 -5.42 -24.81
N GLY A 9 -7.68 -4.57 -23.85
CA GLY A 9 -8.12 -3.16 -23.78
C GLY A 9 -9.38 -2.86 -22.93
N GLY A 10 -9.43 -1.65 -22.38
CA GLY A 10 -10.31 -1.24 -21.28
C GLY A 10 -11.70 -0.70 -21.62
N LYS A 11 -12.56 -1.47 -22.29
CA LYS A 11 -13.96 -1.04 -22.54
C LYS A 11 -15.08 -2.03 -22.14
N THR A 12 -14.79 -3.21 -21.58
CA THR A 12 -15.83 -4.14 -21.09
C THR A 12 -15.39 -4.85 -19.80
N GLY A 13 -16.16 -4.68 -18.72
CA GLY A 13 -15.73 -4.96 -17.33
C GLY A 13 -15.99 -6.36 -16.78
N MET A 14 -16.65 -7.25 -17.52
CA MET A 14 -16.99 -8.61 -17.06
C MET A 14 -15.97 -9.63 -17.56
N ALA A 15 -15.50 -10.53 -16.70
CA ALA A 15 -14.66 -11.69 -17.03
C ALA A 15 -13.30 -11.42 -17.68
N ARG A 16 -12.65 -10.27 -17.45
CA ARG A 16 -11.41 -9.94 -18.17
C ARG A 16 -10.18 -10.56 -17.50
N ARG A 17 -9.31 -11.13 -18.33
CA ARG A 17 -7.96 -11.57 -17.99
C ARG A 17 -7.03 -10.37 -17.93
N LEU A 18 -6.28 -10.22 -16.84
CA LEU A 18 -5.29 -9.14 -16.74
C LEU A 18 -4.11 -9.35 -17.69
N SER A 19 -3.50 -8.25 -18.11
CA SER A 19 -2.26 -8.29 -18.89
C SER A 19 -1.06 -8.34 -17.96
N TRP A 20 0.05 -8.92 -18.42
CA TRP A 20 1.34 -8.80 -17.75
C TRP A 20 1.96 -7.41 -17.93
N ASP A 21 1.65 -6.76 -19.06
CA ASP A 21 2.29 -5.51 -19.48
C ASP A 21 1.44 -4.26 -19.18
N GLU A 22 0.22 -4.43 -18.67
CA GLU A 22 -0.67 -3.33 -18.28
C GLU A 22 -0.83 -3.28 -16.75
N PRO A 23 -1.03 -2.10 -16.15
CA PRO A 23 -1.33 -2.01 -14.73
C PRO A 23 -2.64 -2.72 -14.39
N SER A 24 -2.73 -3.22 -13.15
CA SER A 24 -3.97 -3.80 -12.65
C SER A 24 -5.10 -2.77 -12.63
N LEU A 25 -6.30 -3.22 -12.98
CA LEU A 25 -7.52 -2.50 -12.65
C LEU A 25 -7.70 -2.41 -11.13
N THR A 26 -8.53 -1.48 -10.65
CA THR A 26 -8.87 -1.36 -9.24
C THR A 26 -9.35 -2.70 -8.68
N LEU A 27 -8.70 -3.13 -7.60
CA LEU A 27 -9.04 -4.32 -6.87
C LEU A 27 -10.30 -4.08 -6.02
N THR A 28 -11.25 -5.00 -6.10
CA THR A 28 -12.51 -4.93 -5.35
C THR A 28 -12.49 -5.89 -4.17
N CYS A 29 -13.27 -5.60 -3.13
CA CYS A 29 -13.36 -6.41 -1.91
C CYS A 29 -13.93 -7.83 -2.12
N SER A 30 -14.49 -8.10 -3.30
CA SER A 30 -14.90 -9.43 -3.73
C SER A 30 -14.32 -9.72 -5.11
N PRO A 31 -13.36 -10.66 -5.23
CA PRO A 31 -12.67 -10.94 -6.49
C PRO A 31 -13.47 -11.84 -7.45
N ALA A 32 -14.53 -12.50 -6.96
CA ALA A 32 -15.28 -13.53 -7.69
C ALA A 32 -16.70 -13.10 -8.12
N GLN A 33 -17.07 -11.83 -8.00
CA GLN A 33 -18.36 -11.35 -8.52
C GLN A 33 -18.29 -11.26 -10.06
N LYS A 34 -19.34 -11.70 -10.76
CA LYS A 34 -19.40 -11.72 -12.25
C LYS A 34 -19.09 -10.39 -12.94
N GLN A 35 -19.24 -9.27 -12.24
CA GLN A 35 -18.95 -7.92 -12.75
C GLN A 35 -17.53 -7.44 -12.41
N THR A 36 -16.85 -8.08 -11.47
CA THR A 36 -15.52 -7.69 -10.99
C THR A 36 -14.49 -8.80 -11.13
N GLU A 37 -14.87 -9.96 -11.69
CA GLU A 37 -14.01 -11.13 -11.88
C GLU A 37 -12.74 -10.74 -12.63
N ARG A 38 -11.69 -10.49 -11.84
CA ARG A 38 -10.33 -10.27 -12.31
C ARG A 38 -9.70 -11.63 -12.40
N CYS A 39 -9.52 -12.10 -13.63
CA CYS A 39 -8.87 -13.37 -13.86
C CYS A 39 -7.36 -13.15 -13.89
N HIS A 40 -6.62 -14.07 -13.26
CA HIS A 40 -5.16 -14.14 -13.36
C HIS A 40 -4.71 -14.06 -14.84
N PRO A 41 -3.54 -13.54 -15.21
CA PRO A 41 -3.13 -13.40 -16.62
C PRO A 41 -2.97 -14.71 -17.41
N VAL A 42 -2.60 -15.82 -16.76
CA VAL A 42 -2.38 -17.14 -17.41
C VAL A 42 -3.39 -18.23 -17.01
N GLU A 43 -3.74 -18.36 -15.74
CA GLU A 43 -4.68 -19.36 -15.23
C GLU A 43 -6.15 -18.90 -15.21
N THR A 44 -7.09 -19.84 -15.30
CA THR A 44 -8.54 -19.57 -15.23
C THR A 44 -9.04 -19.58 -13.79
N ARG A 45 -8.58 -18.62 -13.01
CA ARG A 45 -8.99 -18.42 -11.61
C ARG A 45 -8.97 -16.94 -11.23
N PRO A 46 -9.66 -16.53 -10.15
CA PRO A 46 -9.38 -15.25 -9.53
C PRO A 46 -7.95 -15.21 -8.97
N PHE A 47 -7.45 -14.01 -8.72
CA PHE A 47 -6.25 -13.86 -7.92
C PHE A 47 -6.42 -14.47 -6.53
N THR A 48 -5.34 -15.03 -6.02
CA THR A 48 -5.17 -15.41 -4.62
C THR A 48 -5.08 -14.15 -3.75
N VAL A 49 -5.28 -14.33 -2.44
CA VAL A 49 -5.08 -13.27 -1.44
C VAL A 49 -3.70 -12.64 -1.57
N ARG A 50 -2.66 -13.46 -1.78
CA ARG A 50 -1.29 -12.97 -1.87
C ARG A 50 -1.03 -12.14 -3.13
N GLU A 51 -1.53 -12.57 -4.28
CA GLU A 51 -1.45 -11.79 -5.52
C GLU A 51 -2.19 -10.45 -5.38
N TYR A 52 -3.38 -10.46 -4.76
CA TYR A 52 -4.16 -9.26 -4.45
C TYR A 52 -3.36 -8.28 -3.58
N ALA A 53 -2.73 -8.81 -2.53
CA ALA A 53 -1.98 -8.02 -1.59
C ALA A 53 -0.71 -7.44 -2.22
N ARG A 54 -0.02 -8.18 -3.10
CA ARG A 54 1.14 -7.66 -3.86
C ARG A 54 0.77 -6.50 -4.78
N ILE A 55 -0.39 -6.56 -5.44
CA ILE A 55 -0.89 -5.43 -6.25
C ILE A 55 -1.14 -4.19 -5.36
N GLN A 56 -1.63 -4.39 -4.14
CA GLN A 56 -1.73 -3.33 -3.11
C GLN A 56 -0.39 -3.00 -2.44
N SER A 57 0.73 -3.55 -2.94
CA SER A 57 2.08 -3.36 -2.43
C SER A 57 2.28 -3.76 -0.96
N PHE A 58 1.43 -4.63 -0.44
CA PHE A 58 1.69 -5.27 0.85
C PHE A 58 2.94 -6.13 0.75
N PRO A 59 3.76 -6.16 1.81
CA PRO A 59 4.89 -7.06 1.88
C PRO A 59 4.44 -8.53 1.91
N ASP A 60 5.34 -9.42 1.51
CA ASP A 60 5.00 -10.82 1.23
C ASP A 60 4.76 -11.65 2.50
N ASP A 61 5.39 -11.27 3.60
CA ASP A 61 5.26 -11.84 4.95
C ASP A 61 4.09 -11.26 5.74
N TRP A 62 3.45 -10.18 5.27
CA TRP A 62 2.24 -9.62 5.87
C TRP A 62 1.13 -10.66 5.98
N GLN A 63 0.62 -10.88 7.19
CA GLN A 63 -0.44 -11.86 7.48
C GLN A 63 -1.81 -11.19 7.55
N PHE A 64 -2.79 -11.76 6.86
CA PHE A 64 -4.19 -11.31 6.92
C PHE A 64 -5.02 -12.30 7.75
N GLU A 65 -5.85 -11.78 8.64
CA GLU A 65 -6.65 -12.60 9.55
C GLU A 65 -8.10 -12.78 9.09
N GLY A 66 -8.75 -13.81 9.63
CA GLY A 66 -10.15 -14.12 9.37
C GLY A 66 -10.39 -14.98 8.13
N SER A 67 -11.67 -15.13 7.76
CA SER A 67 -12.08 -15.91 6.59
C SER A 67 -11.53 -15.32 5.28
N LEU A 68 -11.45 -16.15 4.24
CA LEU A 68 -10.95 -15.74 2.92
C LEU A 68 -11.63 -14.46 2.38
N GLY A 69 -12.95 -14.34 2.54
CA GLY A 69 -13.69 -13.14 2.14
C GLY A 69 -13.34 -11.91 2.97
N GLN A 70 -13.06 -12.07 4.27
CA GLN A 70 -12.62 -10.97 5.14
C GLN A 70 -11.21 -10.50 4.76
N GLN A 71 -10.31 -11.42 4.38
CA GLN A 71 -8.97 -11.07 3.92
C GLN A 71 -9.02 -10.26 2.62
N TYR A 72 -9.81 -10.69 1.62
CA TYR A 72 -10.02 -9.88 0.41
C TYR A 72 -10.62 -8.51 0.70
N LYS A 73 -11.53 -8.41 1.68
CA LYS A 73 -12.11 -7.12 2.10
C LYS A 73 -11.08 -6.21 2.76
N GLN A 74 -10.18 -6.75 3.58
CA GLN A 74 -9.07 -5.99 4.17
C GLN A 74 -8.18 -5.41 3.06
N ILE A 75 -7.76 -6.23 2.10
CA ILE A 75 -6.88 -5.82 1.01
C ILE A 75 -7.59 -4.85 0.04
N GLY A 76 -8.84 -5.12 -0.32
CA GLY A 76 -9.61 -4.31 -1.27
C GLY A 76 -9.93 -2.91 -0.75
N ASN A 77 -10.11 -2.74 0.56
CA ASN A 77 -10.35 -1.43 1.18
C ASN A 77 -9.05 -0.70 1.58
N ALA A 78 -7.92 -1.40 1.59
CA ALA A 78 -6.65 -0.79 1.98
C ALA A 78 -6.17 0.24 0.96
N VAL A 79 -5.46 1.24 1.46
CA VAL A 79 -4.61 2.12 0.64
C VAL A 79 -3.34 1.35 0.27
N PRO A 80 -2.84 1.42 -0.97
CA PRO A 80 -1.57 0.79 -1.33
C PRO A 80 -0.45 1.24 -0.38
N VAL A 81 0.28 0.29 0.21
CA VAL A 81 1.30 0.57 1.23
C VAL A 81 2.37 1.53 0.73
N GLN A 82 2.85 1.36 -0.51
CA GLN A 82 3.83 2.27 -1.11
C GLN A 82 3.28 3.68 -1.29
N LEU A 83 2.00 3.83 -1.66
CA LEU A 83 1.39 5.15 -1.76
C LEU A 83 1.35 5.83 -0.38
N ALA A 84 0.89 5.11 0.65
CA ALA A 84 0.84 5.62 2.02
C ALA A 84 2.23 6.05 2.52
N LYS A 85 3.28 5.26 2.23
CA LYS A 85 4.67 5.59 2.56
C LYS A 85 5.11 6.92 1.96
N HIS A 86 4.90 7.13 0.66
CA HIS A 86 5.35 8.37 0.00
C HIS A 86 4.58 9.61 0.49
N VAL A 87 3.27 9.47 0.75
CA VAL A 87 2.47 10.53 1.37
C VAL A 87 2.99 10.86 2.78
N GLY A 88 3.29 9.84 3.59
CA GLY A 88 3.83 10.02 4.93
C GLY A 88 5.18 10.74 4.93
N LEU A 89 6.10 10.36 4.03
CA LEU A 89 7.40 11.03 3.88
C LEU A 89 7.26 12.50 3.46
N ALA A 90 6.34 12.80 2.53
CA ALA A 90 6.08 14.17 2.11
C ALA A 90 5.54 15.02 3.28
N LEU A 91 4.64 14.46 4.09
CA LEU A 91 4.09 15.13 5.26
C LEU A 91 5.16 15.39 6.33
N VAL A 92 6.03 14.41 6.62
CA VAL A 92 7.15 14.58 7.55
C VAL A 92 8.09 15.70 7.07
N ASN A 93 8.45 15.69 5.78
CA ASN A 93 9.30 16.72 5.21
C ASN A 93 8.69 18.12 5.34
N MET A 94 7.40 18.25 5.06
CA MET A 94 6.67 19.52 5.20
C MET A 94 6.66 20.00 6.66
N LEU A 95 6.35 19.12 7.61
CA LEU A 95 6.32 19.48 9.02
C LEU A 95 7.70 19.94 9.53
N ASN A 96 8.77 19.24 9.13
CA ASN A 96 10.14 19.63 9.48
C ASN A 96 10.50 21.01 8.91
N GLN A 97 10.05 21.34 7.69
CA GLN A 97 10.29 22.67 7.11
C GLN A 97 9.57 23.77 7.89
N ILE A 98 8.32 23.53 8.28
CA ILE A 98 7.54 24.47 9.10
C ILE A 98 8.22 24.68 10.46
N GLU A 99 8.70 23.63 11.10
CA GLU A 99 9.41 23.72 12.38
C GLU A 99 10.71 24.55 12.24
N ILE A 100 11.51 24.29 11.21
CA ILE A 100 12.72 25.07 10.93
C ILE A 100 12.38 26.55 10.70
N GLN A 101 11.37 26.85 9.87
CA GLN A 101 10.94 28.22 9.60
C GLN A 101 10.46 28.92 10.87
N ASN A 102 9.66 28.25 11.70
CA ASN A 102 9.18 28.79 12.96
C ASN A 102 10.33 29.09 13.91
N ASN A 103 11.32 28.20 14.03
CA ASN A 103 12.51 28.45 14.85
C ASN A 103 13.37 29.61 14.33
N MET A 104 13.37 29.87 13.01
CA MET A 104 14.08 31.00 12.42
C MET A 104 13.35 32.34 12.64
N ILE A 105 12.02 32.35 12.57
CA ILE A 105 11.20 33.57 12.67
C ILE A 105 10.92 33.94 14.13
N TYR A 106 10.63 32.94 14.96
CA TYR A 106 10.44 33.06 16.40
C TYR A 106 11.47 32.16 17.09
N PRO A 107 12.72 32.62 17.27
CA PRO A 107 13.72 31.86 17.99
C PRO A 107 13.26 31.70 19.44
N VAL A 108 12.59 30.58 19.72
CA VAL A 108 12.22 30.21 21.09
C VAL A 108 13.53 30.03 21.84
N LYS A 109 13.78 30.86 22.85
CA LYS A 109 14.82 30.60 23.84
C LYS A 109 14.35 29.41 24.69
N TYR A 110 14.48 28.21 24.15
CA TYR A 110 14.37 27.01 24.96
C TYR A 110 15.42 27.12 26.06
N LYS A 111 14.99 27.13 27.33
CA LYS A 111 15.85 26.58 28.39
C LYS A 111 16.21 25.18 27.93
N GLU A 112 17.48 24.80 28.01
CA GLU A 112 18.00 23.49 27.62
C GLU A 112 17.13 22.35 28.19
N HIS A 113 16.06 21.99 27.49
CA HIS A 113 15.55 20.65 27.54
C HIS A 113 16.50 19.91 26.62
N GLN A 114 17.36 19.08 27.23
CA GLN A 114 18.28 18.20 26.53
C GLN A 114 17.60 17.71 25.26
N SER A 115 18.09 18.19 24.12
CA SER A 115 17.71 17.63 22.83
C SER A 115 17.97 16.14 22.95
N PHE A 116 16.94 15.31 22.93
CA PHE A 116 17.14 13.87 22.83
C PHE A 116 17.85 13.64 21.50
N LYS A 117 19.16 13.51 21.56
CA LYS A 117 19.99 13.07 20.44
C LYS A 117 19.93 11.56 20.51
N PRO A 118 19.13 10.89 19.66
CA PRO A 118 19.10 9.45 19.67
C PRO A 118 20.51 8.94 19.40
N THR A 119 20.97 7.96 20.18
CA THR A 119 22.22 7.27 19.87
C THR A 119 22.10 6.56 18.53
N ASN A 120 23.23 6.26 17.88
CA ASN A 120 23.22 5.47 16.64
C ASN A 120 22.44 4.17 16.80
N GLU A 121 22.50 3.54 17.98
CA GLU A 121 21.70 2.35 18.31
C GLU A 121 20.18 2.62 18.32
N GLN A 122 19.74 3.81 18.76
CA GLN A 122 18.33 4.20 18.74
C GLN A 122 17.87 4.59 17.33
N ILE A 123 18.75 5.16 16.51
CA ILE A 123 18.47 5.44 15.10
C ILE A 123 18.33 4.12 14.34
N GLU A 124 19.25 3.17 14.54
CA GLU A 124 19.20 1.84 13.94
C GLU A 124 17.98 1.04 14.42
N LYS A 125 17.65 1.08 15.72
CA LYS A 125 16.42 0.46 16.24
C LYS A 125 15.16 1.09 15.64
N LYS A 126 15.12 2.42 15.45
CA LYS A 126 13.96 3.11 14.88
C LYS A 126 13.86 2.89 13.37
N ALA A 127 14.99 2.79 12.66
CA ALA A 127 15.06 2.40 11.26
C ALA A 127 14.63 0.94 11.07
N ALA A 128 15.14 0.01 11.90
CA ALA A 128 14.74 -1.38 11.89
C ALA A 128 13.26 -1.57 12.28
N GLN A 129 12.74 -0.76 13.20
CA GLN A 129 11.32 -0.78 13.59
C GLN A 129 10.42 -0.16 12.52
N LEU A 130 10.89 0.88 11.81
CA LEU A 130 10.24 1.38 10.60
C LEU A 130 10.26 0.36 9.48
N GLU A 131 11.35 -0.38 9.31
CA GLU A 131 11.43 -1.50 8.36
C GLU A 131 10.48 -2.63 8.77
N LEU A 132 10.42 -3.02 10.04
CA LEU A 132 9.49 -4.05 10.58
C LEU A 132 8.00 -3.67 10.50
N ILE A 133 7.69 -2.37 10.39
CA ILE A 133 6.32 -1.85 10.19
C ILE A 133 6.00 -1.72 8.68
N LEU A 134 7.05 -1.73 7.83
CA LEU A 134 6.96 -1.62 6.37
C LEU A 134 7.17 -2.97 5.64
N VAL A 135 7.51 -4.05 6.37
CA VAL A 135 7.24 -5.46 6.04
C VAL A 135 5.92 -5.89 6.70
#